data_AF-A0A345VMZ0-F1
#
_entry.id   AF-A0A345VMZ0-F1
#
_cell.length_a   1.000
_cell.length_b   1.000
_cell.length_c   1.000
_cell.angle_alpha   90.00
_cell.angle_beta   90.00
_cell.angle_gamma   90.00
#
_symmetry.space_group_name_H-M   'P 1'
#
loop_
_entity.id
_entity.type
_entity.pdbx_description
1 polymer ?
#
loop_
_entity_poly.entity_id
_entity_poly.type
_entity_poly.pdbx_seq_one_letter_code
_entity_poly.pdbx_strand_id
1 'polypeptide(L)'
;MLKDIGNIDGLFFRELPSYFIEYRLAFTDFETIKELIDYWGVLYQGEKRFDKRQLLDYSRKRKISDLNRVERLLIRQSRIEMRSSLYWQLENRKVKEMDKNVQTVAEILYRAKLCEVAV
;
A
#
# COMPACT_ATOMS: atom_id res chain seq x y z
N MET A 1 -5.37 1.40 -17.03
CA MET A 1 -4.78 0.08 -17.30
C MET A 1 -3.47 0.01 -16.53
N LEU A 2 -3.52 -0.43 -15.26
CA LEU A 2 -2.34 -0.57 -14.38
C LEU A 2 -1.69 -1.97 -14.48
N LYS A 3 -2.18 -2.80 -15.41
CA LYS A 3 -1.86 -4.23 -15.50
C LYS A 3 -0.43 -4.50 -15.98
N ASP A 4 0.19 -3.54 -16.66
CA ASP A 4 1.48 -3.72 -17.32
C ASP A 4 2.43 -2.57 -16.99
N ILE A 5 2.73 -2.35 -15.70
CA ILE A 5 4.02 -1.74 -15.36
C ILE A 5 5.05 -2.79 -15.77
N GLY A 6 5.49 -2.67 -17.01
CA GLY A 6 6.04 -3.73 -17.85
C GLY A 6 7.06 -4.58 -17.13
N ASN A 7 6.61 -5.69 -16.55
CA ASN A 7 7.48 -6.77 -16.14
C ASN A 7 7.84 -7.59 -17.39
N ILE A 8 8.51 -6.93 -18.34
CA ILE A 8 9.14 -7.59 -19.46
C ILE A 8 10.42 -8.21 -18.86
N ASP A 9 10.36 -9.52 -18.59
CA ASP A 9 11.51 -10.37 -18.24
C ASP A 9 12.15 -10.22 -16.85
N GLY A 10 11.47 -9.67 -15.84
CA GLY A 10 12.00 -9.64 -14.47
C GLY A 10 13.22 -8.73 -14.27
N LEU A 11 13.53 -7.89 -15.26
CA LEU A 11 14.61 -6.91 -15.21
C LEU A 11 14.12 -5.63 -14.54
N PHE A 12 14.51 -5.42 -13.29
CA PHE A 12 14.34 -4.14 -12.62
C PHE A 12 15.18 -3.08 -13.34
N PHE A 13 14.52 -2.13 -14.00
CA PHE A 13 15.12 -1.23 -15.00
C PHE A 13 16.07 -0.15 -14.45
N ARG A 14 16.26 -0.07 -13.13
CA ARG A 14 17.00 1.03 -12.51
C ARG A 14 17.83 0.54 -11.34
N GLU A 15 19.11 0.87 -11.34
CA GLU A 15 19.97 0.67 -10.16
C GLU A 15 19.60 1.67 -9.06
N LEU A 16 19.74 1.25 -7.80
CA LEU A 16 19.55 2.14 -6.67
C LEU A 16 20.80 3.03 -6.52
N PRO A 17 20.67 4.36 -6.58
CA PRO A 17 21.81 5.23 -6.31
C PRO A 17 22.26 5.06 -4.85
N SER A 18 23.56 5.27 -4.59
CA SER A 18 24.16 5.12 -3.25
C SER A 18 23.50 6.01 -2.19
N TYR A 19 22.94 7.15 -2.60
CA TYR A 19 22.25 8.08 -1.72
C TYR A 19 20.74 7.78 -1.56
N PHE A 20 20.19 6.75 -2.22
CA PHE A 20 18.75 6.45 -2.22
C PHE A 20 18.15 6.44 -0.81
N ILE A 21 18.86 5.81 0.13
CA ILE A 21 18.39 5.63 1.50
C ILE A 21 18.27 6.95 2.29
N GLU A 22 19.00 7.99 1.87
CA GLU A 22 19.12 9.27 2.58
C GLU A 22 17.98 10.26 2.28
N TYR A 23 17.16 9.95 1.29
CA TYR A 23 16.13 10.84 0.78
C TYR A 23 14.72 10.26 0.93
N ARG A 24 13.72 11.12 0.71
CA ARG A 24 12.30 10.76 0.64
C ARG A 24 11.94 10.35 -0.78
N LEU A 25 10.79 9.72 -0.93
CA LEU A 25 10.23 9.40 -2.24
C LEU A 25 9.25 10.51 -2.68
N ALA A 26 9.28 10.80 -3.97
CA ALA A 26 8.30 11.64 -4.65
C ALA A 26 7.38 10.75 -5.49
N PHE A 27 6.07 10.92 -5.32
CA PHE A 27 5.04 10.20 -6.06
C PHE A 27 4.18 11.19 -6.84
N THR A 28 3.91 10.88 -8.11
CA THR A 28 3.02 11.69 -8.96
C THR A 28 1.55 11.55 -8.55
N ASP A 29 1.13 10.31 -8.23
CA ASP A 29 -0.20 9.99 -7.71
C ASP A 29 -0.09 8.87 -6.68
N PHE A 30 -0.11 9.24 -5.39
CA PHE A 30 0.10 8.28 -4.32
C PHE A 30 -1.11 7.36 -4.09
N GLU A 31 -2.33 7.77 -4.45
CA GLU A 31 -3.51 6.90 -4.31
C GLU A 31 -3.44 5.71 -5.27
N THR A 32 -3.03 5.96 -6.51
CA THR A 32 -2.76 4.87 -7.48
C THR A 32 -1.67 3.91 -6.97
N ILE A 33 -0.64 4.43 -6.30
CA ILE A 33 0.42 3.59 -5.71
C ILE A 33 -0.11 2.72 -4.57
N LYS A 34 -1.00 3.23 -3.71
CA LYS A 34 -1.65 2.43 -2.66
C LYS A 34 -2.46 1.28 -3.26
N GLU A 35 -3.24 1.54 -4.31
CA GLU A 35 -4.00 0.49 -5.00
C GLU A 35 -3.10 -0.57 -5.66
N LEU A 36 -1.94 -0.16 -6.17
CA LEU A 36 -0.97 -1.07 -6.75
C LEU A 36 -0.29 -1.94 -5.68
N ILE A 37 0.10 -1.35 -4.54
CA ILE A 37 0.64 -2.08 -3.38
C ILE A 37 -0.39 -3.11 -2.89
N ASP A 38 -1.66 -2.71 -2.81
CA ASP A 38 -2.79 -3.60 -2.48
C ASP A 38 -2.89 -4.76 -3.48
N TYR A 39 -2.81 -4.46 -4.78
CA TYR A 39 -2.89 -5.45 -5.84
C TYR A 39 -1.70 -6.45 -5.82
N TRP A 40 -0.49 -5.97 -5.58
CA TRP A 40 0.70 -6.80 -5.43
C TRP A 40 0.71 -7.62 -4.14
N GLY A 41 -0.12 -7.26 -3.15
CA GLY A 41 -0.13 -7.90 -1.85
C GLY A 41 1.15 -7.66 -1.03
N VAL A 42 1.97 -6.69 -1.44
CA VAL A 42 3.14 -6.27 -0.67
C VAL A 42 2.65 -5.46 0.55
N LEU A 43 3.26 -5.69 1.71
CA LEU A 43 2.78 -5.19 3.02
C LEU A 43 1.48 -5.83 3.55
N TYR A 44 1.17 -7.06 3.13
CA TYR A 44 0.06 -7.81 3.73
C TYR A 44 0.24 -8.00 5.24
N GLN A 45 -0.75 -7.60 6.03
CA GLN A 45 -0.77 -7.74 7.50
C GLN A 45 -1.84 -8.71 8.02
N GLY A 46 -2.42 -9.54 7.14
CA GLY A 46 -3.51 -10.44 7.49
C GLY A 46 -4.89 -9.83 7.28
N GLU A 47 -5.90 -10.62 7.61
CA GLU A 47 -7.30 -10.19 7.65
C GLU A 47 -7.78 -10.10 9.10
N LYS A 48 -8.32 -8.94 9.46
CA LYS A 48 -9.02 -8.78 10.72
C LYS A 48 -10.34 -9.54 10.64
N ARG A 49 -10.59 -10.44 11.59
CA ARG A 49 -11.88 -11.12 11.73
C ARG A 49 -12.84 -10.20 12.47
N PHE A 50 -14.05 -10.07 11.94
CA PHE A 50 -15.12 -9.27 12.54
C PHE A 50 -16.17 -10.20 13.13
N ASP A 51 -16.53 -9.95 14.38
CA ASP A 51 -17.63 -10.64 15.04
C ASP A 51 -18.99 -10.08 14.61
N LYS A 52 -20.04 -10.89 14.73
CA LYS A 52 -21.39 -10.59 14.23
C LYS A 52 -21.95 -9.26 14.76
N ARG A 53 -21.55 -8.86 15.97
CA ARG A 53 -21.92 -7.57 16.57
C ARG A 53 -21.34 -6.39 15.78
N GLN A 54 -20.06 -6.45 15.42
CA GLN A 54 -19.41 -5.39 14.63
C GLN A 54 -20.03 -5.26 13.23
N LEU A 55 -20.39 -6.39 12.60
CA LEU A 55 -21.09 -6.41 11.32
C LEU A 55 -22.47 -5.73 11.43
N LEU A 56 -23.25 -6.05 12.46
CA LEU A 56 -24.58 -5.46 12.68
C LEU A 56 -24.51 -3.96 13.00
N ASP A 57 -23.53 -3.55 13.81
CA ASP A 57 -23.33 -2.13 14.13
C ASP A 57 -22.95 -1.32 12.89
N TYR A 58 -22.08 -1.86 12.02
CA TYR A 58 -21.71 -1.22 10.76
C TYR A 58 -22.87 -1.18 9.76
N SER A 59 -23.62 -2.29 9.64
CA SER A 59 -24.84 -2.41 8.83
C SER A 59 -25.86 -1.33 9.20
N ARG A 60 -26.14 -1.15 10.51
CA ARG A 60 -27.05 -0.12 11.03
C ARG A 60 -26.58 1.28 10.70
N LYS A 61 -25.30 1.59 10.94
CA LYS A 61 -24.71 2.92 10.67
C LYS A 61 -24.73 3.29 9.19
N ARG A 62 -24.43 2.34 8.30
CA ARG A 62 -24.34 2.57 6.84
C ARG A 62 -25.65 2.28 6.09
N LYS A 63 -26.70 1.80 6.79
CA LYS A 63 -27.99 1.39 6.21
C LYS A 63 -27.85 0.34 5.10
N ILE A 64 -26.97 -0.65 5.30
CA ILE A 64 -26.71 -1.74 4.35
C ILE A 64 -27.33 -3.02 4.92
N SER A 65 -28.26 -3.64 4.19
CA SER A 65 -28.96 -4.86 4.61
C SER A 65 -28.15 -6.15 4.39
N ASP A 66 -27.28 -6.18 3.38
CA ASP A 66 -26.46 -7.36 3.06
C ASP A 66 -25.22 -7.45 3.98
N LEU A 67 -25.23 -8.42 4.89
CA LEU A 67 -24.14 -8.68 5.84
C LEU A 67 -22.84 -9.14 5.15
N ASN A 68 -22.93 -9.87 4.03
CA ASN A 68 -21.73 -10.29 3.27
C ASN A 68 -21.07 -9.09 2.57
N ARG A 69 -21.88 -8.12 2.11
CA ARG A 69 -21.36 -6.85 1.60
C ARG A 69 -20.73 -6.02 2.73
N VAL A 70 -21.34 -5.99 3.91
CA VAL A 70 -20.79 -5.29 5.09
C VAL A 70 -19.45 -5.87 5.53
N GLU A 71 -19.35 -7.19 5.62
CA GLU A 71 -18.10 -7.87 5.98
C GLU A 71 -16.97 -7.54 4.99
N ARG A 72 -17.24 -7.62 3.68
CA ARG A 72 -16.26 -7.23 2.66
C ARG A 72 -15.80 -5.78 2.77
N LEU A 73 -16.73 -4.85 3.06
CA LEU A 73 -16.40 -3.43 3.25
C LEU A 73 -15.54 -3.21 4.50
N LEU A 74 -15.86 -3.88 5.60
CA LEU A 74 -15.09 -3.82 6.85
C LEU A 74 -13.69 -4.41 6.69
N ILE A 75 -13.55 -5.55 6.02
CA ILE A 75 -12.25 -6.14 5.69
C ILE A 75 -11.42 -5.14 4.88
N ARG A 76 -11.99 -4.56 3.81
CA ARG A 76 -11.29 -3.55 3.00
C ARG A 76 -10.85 -2.35 3.85
N GLN A 77 -11.73 -1.84 4.70
CA GLN A 77 -11.41 -0.70 5.57
C GLN A 77 -10.29 -1.03 6.57
N SER A 78 -10.36 -2.19 7.23
CA SER A 78 -9.30 -2.59 8.17
C SER A 78 -7.95 -2.79 7.50
N ARG A 79 -7.92 -3.31 6.27
CA ARG A 79 -6.67 -3.42 5.51
C ARG A 79 -6.05 -2.05 5.24
N ILE A 80 -6.86 -1.03 4.98
CA ILE A 80 -6.38 0.35 4.79
C ILE A 80 -5.85 0.90 6.13
N GLU A 81 -6.59 0.73 7.22
CA GLU A 81 -6.19 1.20 8.56
C GLU A 81 -4.87 0.54 9.01
N MET A 82 -4.74 -0.77 8.86
CA MET A 82 -3.52 -1.51 9.24
C MET A 82 -2.28 -1.06 8.48
N ARG A 83 -2.45 -0.54 7.26
CA ARG A 83 -1.35 -0.08 6.40
C ARG A 83 -1.20 1.43 6.37
N SER A 84 -2.07 2.18 7.04
CA SER A 84 -2.04 3.64 7.06
C SER A 84 -0.72 4.18 7.61
N SER A 85 -0.17 3.53 8.64
CA SER A 85 1.16 3.88 9.16
C SER A 85 2.28 3.61 8.15
N LEU A 86 2.18 2.54 7.37
CA LEU A 86 3.18 2.17 6.34
C LEU A 86 3.12 3.10 5.13
N TYR A 87 1.91 3.46 4.68
CA TYR A 87 1.72 4.46 3.63
C TYR A 87 2.22 5.84 4.06
N TRP A 88 1.96 6.21 5.32
CA TRP A 88 2.49 7.45 5.85
C TRP A 88 4.03 7.45 5.86
N GLN A 89 4.66 6.32 6.21
CA GLN A 89 6.11 6.19 6.12
C GLN A 89 6.62 6.39 4.69
N LEU A 90 6.03 5.73 3.69
CA LEU A 90 6.43 5.86 2.28
C LEU A 90 6.42 7.31 1.78
N GLU A 91 5.39 8.06 2.17
CA GLU A 91 5.16 9.42 1.69
C GLU A 91 5.98 10.48 2.46
N ASN A 92 6.25 10.25 3.76
CA ASN A 92 6.76 11.30 4.64
C ASN A 92 8.16 11.05 5.22
N ARG A 93 8.65 9.80 5.21
CA ARG A 93 9.96 9.47 5.80
C ARG A 93 11.06 9.32 4.77
N LYS A 94 12.30 9.51 5.23
CA LYS A 94 13.47 9.06 4.46
C LYS A 94 13.49 7.55 4.43
N VAL A 95 13.97 6.96 3.35
CA VAL A 95 13.99 5.50 3.19
C VAL A 95 14.67 4.80 4.36
N LYS A 96 15.80 5.31 4.87
CA LYS A 96 16.49 4.74 6.04
C LYS A 96 15.69 4.71 7.35
N GLU A 97 14.65 5.54 7.47
CA GLU A 97 13.81 5.67 8.67
C GLU A 97 12.51 4.85 8.59
N MET A 98 12.28 4.17 7.46
CA MET A 98 11.13 3.30 7.24
C MET A 98 11.38 1.91 7.84
N ASP A 99 10.31 1.18 8.13
CA ASP A 99 10.41 -0.23 8.50
C ASP A 99 10.99 -1.04 7.33
N LYS A 100 11.72 -2.12 7.62
CA LYS A 100 12.44 -2.91 6.60
C LYS A 100 11.56 -3.40 5.44
N ASN A 101 10.32 -3.78 5.73
CA ASN A 101 9.35 -4.17 4.70
C ASN A 101 8.95 -3.00 3.81
N VAL A 102 8.81 -1.81 4.39
CA VAL A 102 8.48 -0.57 3.67
C VAL A 102 9.66 -0.11 2.82
N GLN A 103 10.90 -0.25 3.32
CA GLN A 103 12.11 -0.02 2.55
C GLN A 103 12.17 -0.90 1.29
N THR A 104 11.86 -2.19 1.44
CA THR A 104 11.84 -3.13 0.31
C THR A 104 10.82 -2.69 -0.75
N VAL A 105 9.64 -2.24 -0.31
CA VAL A 105 8.61 -1.72 -1.22
C VAL A 105 9.06 -0.42 -1.88
N ALA A 106 9.68 0.50 -1.15
CA ALA A 106 10.28 1.72 -1.70
C ALA A 106 11.29 1.41 -2.81
N GLU A 107 12.16 0.42 -2.61
CA GLU A 107 13.12 -0.02 -3.62
C GLU A 107 12.43 -0.59 -4.87
N ILE A 108 11.41 -1.45 -4.69
CA ILE A 108 10.64 -2.02 -5.81
C ILE A 108 9.97 -0.91 -6.62
N LEU A 109 9.32 0.04 -5.94
CA LEU A 109 8.63 1.17 -6.58
C LEU A 109 9.60 2.03 -7.38
N TYR A 110 10.77 2.34 -6.82
CA TYR A 110 11.78 3.13 -7.51
C TYR A 110 12.35 2.40 -8.74
N ARG A 111 12.70 1.12 -8.56
CA ARG A 111 13.20 0.25 -9.64
C ARG A 111 12.20 0.09 -10.77
N ALA A 112 10.90 0.11 -10.45
CA ALA A 112 9.79 0.06 -11.40
C ALA A 112 9.44 1.43 -12.01
N LYS A 113 10.19 2.51 -11.70
CA LYS A 113 9.91 3.89 -12.15
C LYS A 113 8.53 4.41 -11.74
N LEU A 114 8.06 4.02 -10.55
CA LEU A 114 6.78 4.46 -9.99
C LEU A 114 6.93 5.59 -8.97
N CYS A 115 8.16 5.89 -8.59
CA CYS A 115 8.53 7.03 -7.76
C CYS A 115 9.91 7.53 -8.13
N GLU A 116 10.20 8.76 -7.73
CA GLU A 116 11.52 9.36 -7.80
C GLU A 116 12.06 9.65 -6.41
N VAL A 117 13.35 9.96 -6.32
CA VAL A 117 13.93 10.49 -5.09
C VAL A 117 13.62 11.98 -5.02
N ALA A 118 13.03 12.44 -3.92
CA ALA A 118 12.83 13.85 -3.63
C ALA A 118 14.15 14.44 -3.12
N VAL A 119 14.91 15.10 -4.00
CA VAL A 119 16.18 15.79 -3.69
C VAL A 119 15.92 17.15 -3.08
#